data_AF-A0A349H1A7-F1
#
_entry.id   AF-A0A349H1A7-F1
#
_cell.length_a   1.000
_cell.length_b   1.000
_cell.length_c   1.000
_cell.angle_alpha   90.00
_cell.angle_beta   90.00
_cell.angle_gamma   90.00
#
_symmetry.space_group_name_H-M   'P 1'
#
loop_
_entity.id
_entity.type
_entity.pdbx_description
1 polymer ?
#
loop_
_entity_poly.entity_id
_entity_poly.type
_entity_poly.pdbx_seq_one_letter_code
_entity_poly.pdbx_strand_id
1 'polypeptide(L)'
;MNQWRKQYEEHPLHKELETVNALLDKASLENKDDSILESFNRLVVVLRTFTSFVASLNPECTVKGFLDNLHSPLAQLRPQLEQFLKNENASHLQNANNHADQLVQKMPPFALPEAAAKHAEAISSLATAVEGLIASLTSQSKTTSEALSKLNADAKVTAEQQQQLDKTIEAQKGRLDTAIAEFQKQFSETEAARRKHIEATEQGFKTQFDQFKDKITTDIKTLIDAQKTAMSDLSAQLSESGKKIISDMEGKKDAAAKVLDVSTNVAVSGGYGKYAAQERIAAEVLRVVALVFMGALICGAYKTIEVALHVTAIDWKLLAIRAITTFTLAIPAFYAVRESNKHRITEHRYRKMQLELAAIDPYLELLEKEKREQIKVKLSERFFAQPEISDSATDVDAGSLLDIIRQVVTTLLKK
;
A
#
# COMPACT_ATOMS: atom_id res chain seq x y z
N MET A 1 45.90 -124.11 -65.47
CA MET A 1 46.80 -123.11 -64.85
C MET A 1 48.12 -123.78 -64.50
N ASN A 2 49.25 -123.14 -64.79
CA ASN A 2 50.57 -123.62 -64.36
C ASN A 2 50.69 -123.53 -62.83
N GLN A 3 51.40 -124.46 -62.20
CA GLN A 3 51.60 -124.54 -60.74
C GLN A 3 52.12 -123.22 -60.15
N TRP A 4 53.00 -122.52 -60.87
CA TRP A 4 53.57 -121.23 -60.47
C TRP A 4 52.54 -120.09 -60.42
N ARG A 5 51.67 -120.01 -61.43
CA ARG A 5 50.57 -119.04 -61.46
C ARG A 5 49.57 -119.27 -60.34
N LYS A 6 49.24 -120.54 -60.07
CA LYS A 6 48.36 -120.91 -58.95
C LYS A 6 48.96 -120.51 -57.60
N GLN A 7 50.26 -120.73 -57.41
CA GLN A 7 50.97 -120.31 -56.19
C GLN A 7 51.02 -118.78 -56.00
N TYR A 8 51.07 -118.01 -57.08
CA TYR A 8 51.02 -116.55 -57.04
C TYR A 8 49.60 -116.06 -56.70
N GLU A 9 48.59 -116.48 -57.45
CA GLU A 9 47.20 -116.01 -57.31
C GLU A 9 46.57 -116.42 -55.96
N GLU A 10 46.90 -117.60 -55.43
CA GLU A 10 46.41 -118.08 -54.13
C GLU A 10 47.26 -117.56 -52.94
N HIS A 11 48.28 -116.74 -53.20
CA HIS A 11 49.16 -116.25 -52.14
C HIS A 11 48.42 -115.29 -51.18
N PRO A 12 48.56 -115.43 -49.84
CA PRO A 12 47.87 -114.57 -48.87
C PRO A 12 48.14 -113.06 -49.01
N LEU A 13 49.28 -112.70 -49.61
CA LEU A 13 49.66 -111.31 -49.92
C LEU A 13 48.53 -110.52 -50.59
N HIS A 14 47.84 -111.10 -51.58
CA HIS A 14 46.81 -110.38 -52.33
C HIS A 14 45.62 -110.02 -51.45
N LYS A 15 45.17 -110.96 -50.61
CA LYS A 15 44.08 -110.72 -49.65
C LYS A 15 44.48 -109.71 -48.57
N GLU A 16 45.71 -109.79 -48.10
CA GLU A 16 46.25 -108.84 -47.12
C GLU A 16 46.32 -107.42 -47.69
N LEU A 17 46.78 -107.28 -48.94
CA LEU A 17 46.85 -106.02 -49.67
C LEU A 17 45.46 -105.42 -49.94
N GLU A 18 44.49 -106.25 -50.32
CA GLU A 18 43.10 -105.82 -50.48
C GLU A 18 42.52 -105.31 -49.16
N THR A 19 42.80 -106.01 -48.05
CA THR A 19 42.36 -105.61 -46.71
C THR A 19 42.97 -104.27 -46.30
N VAL A 20 44.28 -104.10 -46.50
CA VAL A 20 44.98 -102.85 -46.18
C VAL A 20 44.46 -101.69 -47.03
N ASN A 21 44.24 -101.89 -48.34
CA ASN A 21 43.67 -100.85 -49.20
C ASN A 21 42.25 -100.46 -48.77
N ALA A 22 41.41 -101.43 -48.40
CA ALA A 22 40.06 -101.17 -47.92
C ALA A 22 40.04 -100.38 -46.59
N LEU A 23 41.05 -100.56 -45.73
CA LEU A 23 41.23 -99.74 -44.53
C LEU A 23 41.59 -98.30 -44.87
N LEU A 24 42.46 -98.10 -45.87
CA LEU A 24 42.82 -96.75 -46.34
C LEU A 24 41.65 -96.03 -47.00
N ASP A 25 40.84 -96.72 -47.81
CA ASP A 25 39.67 -96.15 -48.48
C ASP A 25 38.59 -95.67 -47.50
N LYS A 26 38.53 -96.27 -46.31
CA LYS A 26 37.57 -95.93 -45.25
C LYS A 26 38.15 -95.02 -44.17
N ALA A 27 39.43 -94.68 -44.26
CA ALA A 27 40.09 -93.87 -43.25
C ALA A 27 39.55 -92.44 -43.26
N SER A 28 39.07 -91.97 -42.11
CA SER A 28 38.70 -90.58 -41.86
C SER A 28 39.34 -90.18 -40.55
N LEU A 29 40.28 -89.24 -40.59
CA LEU A 29 40.97 -88.74 -39.41
C LEU A 29 40.27 -87.49 -38.89
N GLU A 30 40.00 -87.46 -37.59
CA GLU A 30 39.49 -86.29 -36.85
C GLU A 30 40.65 -85.43 -36.31
N ASN A 31 41.86 -85.99 -36.23
CA ASN A 31 43.06 -85.30 -35.78
C ASN A 31 43.41 -84.08 -36.68
N LYS A 32 43.83 -82.99 -36.04
CA LYS A 32 44.26 -81.75 -36.70
C LYS A 32 45.76 -81.48 -36.58
N ASP A 33 46.53 -82.45 -36.06
CA ASP A 33 47.99 -82.36 -35.99
C ASP A 33 48.60 -82.60 -37.39
N ASP A 34 49.19 -81.54 -37.95
CA ASP A 34 49.82 -81.54 -39.27
C ASP A 34 50.87 -82.65 -39.42
N SER A 35 51.63 -82.98 -38.36
CA SER A 35 52.67 -84.02 -38.40
C SER A 35 52.09 -85.43 -38.55
N ILE A 36 50.93 -85.68 -37.93
CA ILE A 36 50.21 -86.95 -38.02
C ILE A 36 49.59 -87.09 -39.41
N LEU A 37 49.00 -86.02 -39.94
CA LEU A 37 48.40 -86.00 -41.27
C LEU A 37 49.46 -86.22 -42.37
N GLU A 38 50.62 -85.57 -42.29
CA GLU A 38 51.72 -85.76 -43.23
C GLU A 38 52.26 -87.21 -43.20
N SER A 39 52.48 -87.74 -42.00
CA SER A 39 52.96 -89.12 -41.80
C SER A 39 51.97 -90.17 -42.30
N PHE A 40 50.66 -89.90 -42.20
CA PHE A 40 49.61 -90.77 -42.73
C PHE A 40 49.53 -90.68 -44.26
N ASN A 41 49.61 -89.47 -44.83
CA ASN A 41 49.63 -89.28 -46.28
C ASN A 41 50.81 -90.01 -46.94
N ARG A 42 52.01 -89.94 -46.34
CA ARG A 42 53.16 -90.73 -46.79
C ARG A 42 52.85 -92.23 -46.83
N LEU A 43 52.27 -92.77 -45.75
CA LEU A 43 51.91 -94.18 -45.64
C LEU A 43 50.93 -94.60 -46.76
N VAL A 44 49.92 -93.77 -47.04
CA VAL A 44 48.97 -94.00 -48.14
C VAL A 44 49.70 -94.07 -49.49
N VAL A 45 50.58 -93.10 -49.78
CA VAL A 45 51.35 -93.06 -51.03
C VAL A 45 52.20 -94.32 -51.20
N VAL A 46 52.90 -94.74 -50.15
CA VAL A 46 53.74 -95.95 -50.17
C VAL A 46 52.91 -97.20 -50.44
N LEU A 47 51.77 -97.38 -49.76
CA LEU A 47 50.93 -98.57 -49.89
C LEU A 47 50.22 -98.66 -51.26
N ARG A 48 49.82 -97.53 -51.84
CA ARG A 48 49.27 -97.48 -53.21
C ARG A 48 50.33 -97.78 -54.26
N THR A 49 51.54 -97.27 -54.08
CA THR A 49 52.69 -97.57 -54.94
C THR A 49 53.04 -99.04 -54.86
N PHE A 50 53.08 -99.61 -53.65
CA PHE A 50 53.32 -101.02 -53.42
C PHE A 50 52.24 -101.91 -54.06
N THR A 51 50.97 -101.49 -54.00
CA THR A 51 49.86 -102.19 -54.67
C THR A 51 50.09 -102.28 -56.18
N SER A 52 50.50 -101.15 -56.79
CA SER A 52 50.80 -101.10 -58.22
C SER A 52 52.02 -101.95 -58.58
N PHE A 53 53.04 -101.98 -57.72
CA PHE A 53 54.21 -102.85 -57.87
C PHE A 53 53.82 -104.33 -57.84
N VAL A 54 53.05 -104.77 -56.85
CA VAL A 54 52.60 -106.18 -56.76
C VAL A 54 51.81 -106.59 -58.00
N ALA A 55 50.93 -105.72 -58.50
CA ALA A 55 50.16 -105.96 -59.72
C ALA A 55 51.03 -106.06 -60.99
N SER A 56 52.23 -105.47 -60.99
CA SER A 56 53.17 -105.52 -62.11
C SER A 56 54.05 -106.78 -62.16
N LEU A 57 54.03 -107.60 -61.10
CA LEU A 57 54.85 -108.81 -61.01
C LEU A 57 54.35 -109.89 -61.98
N ASN A 58 55.28 -110.58 -62.65
CA ASN A 58 54.93 -111.70 -63.53
C ASN A 58 54.65 -112.98 -62.70
N PRO A 59 53.44 -113.56 -62.75
CA PRO A 59 53.08 -114.74 -61.96
C PRO A 59 53.96 -115.98 -62.20
N GLU A 60 54.60 -116.09 -63.37
CA GLU A 60 55.40 -117.26 -63.74
C GLU A 60 56.88 -117.11 -63.37
N CYS A 61 57.35 -115.88 -63.13
CA CYS A 61 58.73 -115.58 -62.71
C CYS A 61 58.84 -115.26 -61.22
N THR A 62 57.72 -115.11 -60.52
CA THR A 62 57.70 -114.73 -59.12
C THR A 62 57.71 -115.96 -58.22
N VAL A 63 58.80 -116.17 -57.49
CA VAL A 63 58.94 -117.30 -56.57
C VAL A 63 58.22 -117.06 -55.25
N LYS A 64 57.65 -118.13 -54.66
CA LYS A 64 56.92 -118.06 -53.39
C LYS A 64 57.71 -117.35 -52.27
N GLY A 65 59.01 -117.63 -52.13
CA GLY A 65 59.84 -116.99 -51.10
C GLY A 65 59.95 -115.46 -51.26
N PHE A 66 59.82 -114.93 -52.48
CA PHE A 66 59.74 -113.49 -52.71
C PHE A 66 58.39 -112.93 -52.25
N LEU A 67 57.28 -113.62 -52.55
CA LEU A 67 55.95 -113.25 -52.07
C LEU A 67 55.84 -113.31 -50.54
N ASP A 68 56.43 -114.32 -49.91
CA ASP A 68 56.52 -114.43 -48.44
C ASP A 68 57.28 -113.23 -47.85
N ASN A 69 58.38 -112.81 -48.50
CA ASN A 69 59.19 -111.66 -48.11
C ASN A 69 58.49 -110.31 -48.27
N LEU A 70 57.56 -110.19 -49.22
CA LEU A 70 56.71 -109.03 -49.42
C LEU A 70 55.51 -109.02 -48.44
N HIS A 71 54.98 -110.20 -48.13
CA HIS A 71 53.83 -110.34 -47.26
C HIS A 71 54.15 -110.08 -45.79
N SER A 72 55.33 -110.47 -45.31
CA SER A 72 55.69 -110.35 -43.89
C SER A 72 55.58 -108.91 -43.34
N PRO A 73 56.17 -107.87 -43.97
CA PRO A 73 55.99 -106.50 -43.48
C PRO A 73 54.55 -106.00 -43.60
N LEU A 74 53.83 -106.41 -44.64
CA LEU A 74 52.43 -106.01 -44.84
C LEU A 74 51.52 -106.58 -43.75
N ALA A 75 51.72 -107.84 -43.37
CA ALA A 75 51.00 -108.51 -42.29
C ALA A 75 51.27 -107.88 -40.91
N GLN A 76 52.47 -107.31 -40.71
CA GLN A 76 52.82 -106.56 -39.49
C GLN A 76 52.30 -105.12 -39.51
N LEU A 77 52.18 -104.52 -40.70
CA LEU A 77 51.65 -103.18 -40.90
C LEU A 77 50.15 -103.11 -40.60
N ARG A 78 49.36 -104.08 -41.10
CA ARG A 78 47.89 -104.08 -40.94
C ARG A 78 47.42 -103.83 -39.50
N PRO A 79 47.84 -104.57 -38.47
CA PRO A 79 47.35 -104.34 -37.10
C PRO A 79 47.75 -102.96 -36.55
N GLN A 80 48.89 -102.41 -36.96
CA GLN A 80 49.29 -101.05 -36.57
C GLN A 80 48.40 -100.00 -37.22
N LEU A 81 48.08 -100.17 -38.51
CA LEU A 81 47.14 -99.31 -39.22
C LEU A 81 45.73 -99.38 -38.62
N GLU A 82 45.22 -100.58 -38.34
CA GLU A 82 43.91 -100.76 -37.70
C GLU A 82 43.84 -100.08 -36.33
N GLN A 83 44.90 -100.17 -35.54
CA GLN A 83 44.93 -99.57 -34.22
C GLN A 83 45.03 -98.04 -34.32
N PHE A 84 45.85 -97.52 -35.24
CA PHE A 84 45.93 -96.09 -35.52
C PHE A 84 44.57 -95.52 -35.96
N LEU A 85 43.86 -96.18 -36.86
CA LEU A 85 42.53 -95.72 -37.31
C LEU A 85 41.47 -95.72 -36.20
N LYS A 86 41.70 -96.45 -35.09
CA LYS A 86 40.79 -96.46 -33.92
C LYS A 86 41.09 -95.37 -32.89
N ASN A 87 42.36 -95.00 -32.71
CA ASN A 87 42.78 -94.17 -31.58
C ASN A 87 43.68 -92.99 -31.95
N GLU A 88 44.01 -92.83 -33.23
CA GLU A 88 44.86 -91.78 -33.80
C GLU A 88 46.21 -91.61 -33.08
N ASN A 89 46.72 -92.67 -32.46
CA ASN A 89 47.97 -92.63 -31.71
C ASN A 89 49.18 -92.64 -32.65
N ALA A 90 49.99 -91.57 -32.58
CA ALA A 90 51.17 -91.37 -33.40
C ALA A 90 52.18 -92.53 -33.38
N SER A 91 52.29 -93.29 -32.28
CA SER A 91 53.20 -94.44 -32.18
C SER A 91 52.80 -95.59 -33.11
N HIS A 92 51.50 -95.85 -33.27
CA HIS A 92 51.01 -96.87 -34.21
C HIS A 92 51.24 -96.44 -35.66
N LEU A 93 51.06 -95.16 -35.97
CA LEU A 93 51.36 -94.60 -37.29
C LEU A 93 52.85 -94.69 -37.63
N GLN A 94 53.72 -94.40 -36.66
CA GLN A 94 55.16 -94.55 -36.81
C GLN A 94 55.56 -95.99 -37.08
N ASN A 95 55.01 -96.96 -36.33
CA ASN A 95 55.29 -98.37 -36.54
C ASN A 95 54.77 -98.87 -37.90
N ALA A 96 53.59 -98.41 -38.33
CA ALA A 96 53.08 -98.70 -39.66
C ALA A 96 54.02 -98.17 -40.76
N ASN A 97 54.52 -96.94 -40.61
CA ASN A 97 55.51 -96.36 -41.52
C ASN A 97 56.83 -97.14 -41.54
N ASN A 98 57.33 -97.62 -40.39
CA ASN A 98 58.54 -98.44 -40.34
C ASN A 98 58.39 -99.75 -41.13
N HIS A 99 57.22 -100.39 -41.07
CA HIS A 99 56.93 -101.57 -41.90
C HIS A 99 56.75 -101.20 -43.38
N ALA A 100 56.19 -100.03 -43.68
CA ALA A 100 56.10 -99.52 -45.05
C ALA A 100 57.48 -99.27 -45.66
N ASP A 101 58.45 -98.79 -44.86
CA ASP A 101 59.84 -98.61 -45.31
C ASP A 101 60.49 -99.94 -45.70
N GLN A 102 60.19 -101.02 -44.97
CA GLN A 102 60.64 -102.37 -45.32
C GLN A 102 60.01 -102.85 -46.64
N LEU A 103 58.79 -102.41 -46.99
CA LEU A 103 58.20 -102.68 -48.30
C LEU A 103 58.93 -101.87 -49.39
N VAL A 104 59.22 -100.59 -49.15
CA VAL A 104 59.97 -99.74 -50.09
C VAL A 104 61.34 -100.31 -50.40
N GLN A 105 62.08 -100.77 -49.39
CA GLN A 105 63.40 -101.37 -49.58
C GLN A 105 63.39 -102.67 -50.41
N LYS A 106 62.24 -103.36 -50.48
CA LYS A 106 62.06 -104.59 -51.25
C LYS A 106 61.56 -104.33 -52.68
N MET A 107 61.10 -103.11 -52.98
CA MET A 107 60.80 -102.70 -54.34
C MET A 107 62.12 -102.37 -55.06
N PRO A 108 62.29 -102.76 -56.33
CA PRO A 108 63.39 -102.24 -57.14
C PRO A 108 63.37 -100.71 -57.07
N PRO A 109 64.53 -100.03 -57.03
CA PRO A 109 64.56 -98.58 -57.11
C PRO A 109 63.81 -98.18 -58.38
N PHE A 110 62.68 -97.49 -58.21
CA PHE A 110 61.85 -96.99 -59.31
C PHE A 110 62.65 -95.91 -60.04
N ALA A 111 63.52 -96.31 -60.97
CA ALA A 111 64.00 -95.40 -62.01
C ALA A 111 62.83 -95.19 -62.97
N LEU A 112 62.08 -94.12 -62.76
CA LEU A 112 60.96 -93.74 -63.61
C LEU A 112 61.49 -93.46 -65.03
N PRO A 113 60.97 -94.09 -66.09
CA PRO A 113 61.27 -93.67 -67.46
C PRO A 113 60.87 -92.20 -67.63
N GLU A 114 61.62 -91.44 -68.44
CA GLU A 114 61.57 -89.96 -68.57
C GLU A 114 60.16 -89.32 -68.66
N ALA A 115 59.17 -90.05 -69.19
CA ALA A 115 57.77 -89.63 -69.22
C ALA A 115 57.11 -89.56 -67.82
N ALA A 116 57.50 -90.42 -66.88
CA ALA A 116 56.97 -90.45 -65.53
C ALA A 116 57.63 -89.43 -64.58
N ALA A 117 58.80 -88.88 -64.91
CA ALA A 117 59.41 -87.76 -64.17
C ALA A 117 58.58 -86.47 -64.28
N LYS A 118 58.02 -86.16 -65.47
CA LYS A 118 57.10 -85.03 -65.66
C LYS A 118 55.78 -85.20 -64.89
N HIS A 119 55.29 -86.44 -64.77
CA HIS A 119 54.12 -86.75 -63.96
C HIS A 119 54.41 -86.60 -62.46
N ALA A 120 55.62 -86.96 -61.99
CA ALA A 120 56.03 -86.75 -60.60
C ALA A 120 56.12 -85.26 -60.23
N GLU A 121 56.63 -84.41 -61.12
CA GLU A 121 56.70 -82.96 -60.92
C GLU A 121 55.29 -82.33 -60.88
N ALA A 122 54.38 -82.77 -61.75
CA ALA A 122 52.98 -82.38 -61.72
C ALA A 122 52.27 -82.81 -60.43
N ILE A 123 52.51 -84.04 -59.95
CA ILE A 123 51.96 -84.54 -58.68
C ILE A 123 52.51 -83.74 -57.50
N SER A 124 53.81 -83.43 -57.48
CA SER A 124 54.42 -82.60 -56.44
C SER A 124 53.83 -81.18 -56.43
N SER A 125 53.65 -80.56 -57.60
CA SER A 125 53.06 -79.23 -57.70
C SER A 125 51.59 -79.19 -57.25
N LEU A 126 50.83 -80.25 -57.56
CA LEU A 126 49.46 -80.43 -57.10
C LEU A 126 49.41 -80.61 -55.59
N ALA A 127 50.31 -81.42 -55.01
CA ALA A 127 50.40 -81.63 -53.57
C ALA A 127 50.68 -80.30 -52.84
N THR A 128 51.64 -79.50 -53.32
CA THR A 128 51.92 -78.16 -52.76
C THR A 128 50.73 -77.21 -52.90
N ALA A 129 50.01 -77.26 -54.02
CA ALA A 129 48.80 -76.43 -54.21
C ALA A 129 47.66 -76.84 -53.26
N VAL A 130 47.50 -78.15 -53.01
CA VAL A 130 46.53 -78.69 -52.06
C VAL A 130 46.90 -78.31 -50.63
N GLU A 131 48.17 -78.41 -50.23
CA GLU A 131 48.67 -77.95 -48.93
C GLU A 131 48.41 -76.44 -48.72
N GLY A 132 48.67 -75.62 -49.73
CA GLY A 132 48.37 -74.18 -49.69
C GLY A 132 46.89 -73.88 -49.52
N LEU A 133 46.02 -74.63 -50.18
CA LEU A 133 44.56 -74.54 -50.03
C LEU A 133 44.11 -74.97 -48.63
N ILE A 134 44.65 -76.07 -48.09
CA ILE A 134 44.36 -76.55 -46.74
C ILE A 134 44.80 -75.51 -45.70
N ALA A 135 45.99 -74.93 -45.85
CA ALA A 135 46.49 -73.88 -44.96
C ALA A 135 45.60 -72.63 -45.01
N SER A 136 45.17 -72.20 -46.20
CA SER A 136 44.28 -71.06 -46.39
C SER A 136 42.89 -71.29 -45.78
N LEU A 137 42.29 -72.46 -46.04
CA LEU A 137 40.99 -72.84 -45.47
C LEU A 137 41.06 -72.96 -43.94
N THR A 138 42.15 -73.51 -43.40
CA THR A 138 42.36 -73.61 -41.95
C THR A 138 42.48 -72.22 -41.32
N SER A 139 43.21 -71.30 -41.96
CA SER A 139 43.32 -69.90 -41.52
C SER A 139 41.97 -69.19 -41.55
N GLN A 140 41.21 -69.29 -42.65
CA GLN A 140 39.86 -68.72 -42.75
C GLN A 140 38.90 -69.32 -41.73
N SER A 141 38.93 -70.64 -41.52
CA SER A 141 38.11 -71.31 -40.52
C SER A 141 38.42 -70.78 -39.12
N LYS A 142 39.69 -70.55 -38.80
CA LYS A 142 40.11 -69.99 -37.52
C LYS A 142 39.61 -68.55 -37.34
N THR A 143 39.86 -67.67 -38.32
CA THR A 143 39.41 -66.28 -38.27
C THR A 143 37.89 -66.17 -38.18
N THR A 144 37.17 -67.00 -38.92
CA THR A 144 35.70 -67.04 -38.87
C THR A 144 35.20 -67.51 -37.51
N SER A 145 35.84 -68.54 -36.94
CA SER A 145 35.51 -69.03 -35.59
C SER A 145 35.76 -67.97 -34.52
N GLU A 146 36.85 -67.21 -34.61
CA GLU A 146 37.17 -66.12 -33.68
C GLU A 146 36.17 -64.96 -33.83
N ALA A 147 35.83 -64.58 -35.06
CA ALA A 147 34.82 -63.55 -35.34
C ALA A 147 33.43 -63.94 -34.83
N LEU A 148 33.03 -65.21 -35.00
CA LEU A 148 31.75 -65.73 -34.51
C LEU A 148 31.71 -65.74 -32.97
N SER A 149 32.80 -66.13 -32.33
CA SER A 149 32.94 -66.10 -30.87
C SER A 149 32.79 -64.67 -30.33
N LYS A 150 33.47 -63.70 -30.98
CA LYS A 150 33.37 -62.28 -30.60
C LYS A 150 31.96 -61.73 -30.82
N LEU A 151 31.34 -62.04 -31.97
CA LEU A 151 29.97 -61.60 -32.27
C LEU A 151 28.96 -62.16 -31.26
N ASN A 152 29.11 -63.42 -30.84
CA ASN A 152 28.28 -64.00 -29.78
C ASN A 152 28.48 -63.33 -28.42
N ALA A 153 29.72 -62.97 -28.08
CA ALA A 153 30.01 -62.23 -26.86
C ALA A 153 29.38 -60.82 -26.89
N ASP A 154 29.54 -60.10 -27.99
CA ASP A 154 28.97 -58.76 -28.19
C ASP A 154 27.43 -58.80 -28.18
N ALA A 155 26.82 -59.81 -28.83
CA ALA A 155 25.37 -60.02 -28.81
C ALA A 155 24.85 -60.29 -27.40
N LYS A 156 25.56 -61.08 -26.60
CA LYS A 156 25.20 -61.35 -25.20
C LYS A 156 25.27 -60.07 -24.36
N VAL A 157 26.35 -59.30 -24.46
CA VAL A 157 26.52 -58.04 -23.74
C VAL A 157 25.42 -57.05 -24.13
N THR A 158 25.10 -56.96 -25.42
CA THR A 158 24.04 -56.07 -25.92
C THR A 158 22.67 -56.47 -25.38
N ALA A 159 22.36 -57.77 -25.35
CA ALA A 159 21.11 -58.28 -24.77
C ALA A 159 21.00 -57.97 -23.26
N GLU A 160 22.10 -58.10 -22.51
CA GLU A 160 22.15 -57.75 -21.08
C GLU A 160 21.94 -56.24 -20.87
N GLN A 161 22.60 -55.39 -21.68
CA GLN A 161 22.41 -53.94 -21.64
C GLN A 161 20.97 -53.55 -21.96
N GLN A 162 20.35 -54.18 -22.95
CA GLN A 162 18.97 -53.92 -23.33
C GLN A 162 17.99 -54.28 -22.20
N GLN A 163 18.18 -55.44 -21.56
CA GLN A 163 17.38 -55.83 -20.40
C GLN A 163 17.54 -54.84 -19.24
N GLN A 164 18.74 -54.28 -19.03
CA GLN A 164 19.00 -53.29 -17.99
C GLN A 164 18.35 -51.93 -18.30
N LEU A 165 18.35 -51.53 -19.57
CA LEU A 165 17.65 -50.34 -20.05
C LEU A 165 16.14 -50.47 -19.84
N ASP A 166 15.55 -51.61 -20.20
CA ASP A 166 14.12 -51.88 -20.02
C ASP A 166 13.71 -51.79 -18.55
N LYS A 167 14.49 -52.40 -17.64
CA LYS A 167 14.25 -52.28 -16.18
C LYS A 167 14.32 -50.83 -15.70
N THR A 168 15.26 -50.06 -16.23
CA THR A 168 15.46 -48.66 -15.85
C THR A 168 14.31 -47.80 -16.34
N ILE A 169 13.87 -48.00 -17.58
CA ILE A 169 12.72 -47.32 -18.18
C ILE A 169 11.45 -47.61 -17.36
N GLU A 170 11.23 -48.87 -17.00
CA GLU A 170 10.03 -49.25 -16.23
C GLU A 170 10.05 -48.67 -14.82
N ALA A 171 11.21 -48.66 -14.15
CA ALA A 171 11.38 -47.99 -12.87
C ALA A 171 11.15 -46.47 -12.96
N GLN A 172 11.61 -45.82 -14.04
CA GLN A 172 11.39 -44.38 -14.25
C GLN A 172 9.93 -44.06 -14.55
N LYS A 173 9.23 -44.88 -15.34
CA LYS A 173 7.79 -44.75 -15.55
C LYS A 173 7.02 -44.82 -14.24
N GLY A 174 7.30 -45.83 -13.41
CA GLY A 174 6.65 -45.95 -12.09
C GLY A 174 6.92 -44.74 -11.17
N ARG A 175 8.12 -44.16 -11.21
CA ARG A 175 8.45 -42.92 -10.47
C ARG A 175 7.68 -41.72 -11.01
N LEU A 176 7.53 -41.60 -12.33
CA LEU A 176 6.75 -40.53 -12.96
C LEU A 176 5.27 -40.64 -12.62
N ASP A 177 4.69 -41.84 -12.70
CA ASP A 177 3.29 -42.08 -12.35
C ASP A 177 3.02 -41.73 -10.87
N THR A 178 3.95 -42.12 -9.98
CA THR A 178 3.86 -41.76 -8.55
C THR A 178 3.94 -40.24 -8.36
N ALA A 179 4.87 -39.57 -9.05
CA ALA A 179 5.00 -38.12 -8.96
C ALA A 179 3.76 -37.39 -9.49
N ILE A 180 3.18 -37.87 -10.60
CA ILE A 180 1.94 -37.32 -11.18
C ILE A 180 0.78 -37.49 -10.21
N ALA A 181 0.60 -38.67 -9.62
CA ALA A 181 -0.45 -38.94 -8.65
C ALA A 181 -0.32 -38.04 -7.40
N GLU A 182 0.91 -37.88 -6.89
CA GLU A 182 1.19 -37.00 -5.75
C GLU A 182 0.92 -35.52 -6.10
N PHE A 183 1.35 -35.05 -7.28
CA PHE A 183 1.05 -33.69 -7.73
C PHE A 183 -0.45 -33.44 -7.88
N GLN A 184 -1.21 -34.39 -8.45
CA GLN A 184 -2.66 -34.28 -8.57
C GLN A 184 -3.36 -34.21 -7.21
N LYS A 185 -2.89 -35.02 -6.25
CA LYS A 185 -3.37 -35.00 -4.87
C LYS A 185 -3.08 -33.66 -4.19
N GLN A 186 -1.82 -33.22 -4.18
CA GLN A 186 -1.40 -31.96 -3.57
C GLN A 186 -2.13 -30.76 -4.17
N PHE A 187 -2.31 -30.74 -5.49
CA PHE A 187 -3.05 -29.68 -6.17
C PHE A 187 -4.50 -29.64 -5.71
N SER A 188 -5.17 -30.79 -5.68
CA SER A 188 -6.58 -30.89 -5.27
C SER A 188 -6.78 -30.50 -3.81
N GLU A 189 -5.92 -30.98 -2.90
CA GLU A 189 -5.95 -30.63 -1.47
C GLU A 189 -5.67 -29.14 -1.25
N THR A 190 -4.69 -28.58 -1.97
CA THR A 190 -4.34 -27.15 -1.87
C THR A 190 -5.47 -26.27 -2.41
N GLU A 191 -6.09 -26.64 -3.54
CA GLU A 191 -7.24 -25.90 -4.08
C GLU A 191 -8.46 -25.96 -3.15
N ALA A 192 -8.72 -27.11 -2.53
CA ALA A 192 -9.77 -27.23 -1.52
C ALA A 192 -9.47 -26.35 -0.30
N ALA A 193 -8.22 -26.34 0.18
CA ALA A 193 -7.79 -25.48 1.27
C ALA A 193 -7.90 -23.98 0.93
N ARG A 194 -7.50 -23.57 -0.28
CA ARG A 194 -7.64 -22.19 -0.77
C ARG A 194 -9.09 -21.76 -0.82
N ARG A 195 -9.99 -22.58 -1.39
CA ARG A 195 -11.43 -22.30 -1.42
C ARG A 195 -11.98 -22.09 -0.02
N LYS A 196 -11.67 -23.00 0.90
CA LYS A 196 -12.12 -22.89 2.29
C LYS A 196 -11.59 -21.62 2.98
N HIS A 197 -10.32 -21.26 2.73
CA HIS A 197 -9.73 -20.05 3.29
C HIS A 197 -10.37 -18.77 2.71
N ILE A 198 -10.64 -18.74 1.40
CA ILE A 198 -11.32 -17.62 0.74
C ILE A 198 -12.75 -17.47 1.29
N GLU A 199 -13.52 -18.56 1.35
CA GLU A 199 -14.86 -18.55 1.93
C GLU A 199 -14.87 -18.06 3.39
N ALA A 200 -13.93 -18.53 4.22
CA ALA A 200 -13.79 -18.07 5.59
C ALA A 200 -13.42 -16.59 5.69
N THR A 201 -12.55 -16.11 4.78
CA THR A 201 -12.16 -14.70 4.72
C THR A 201 -13.31 -13.81 4.29
N GLU A 202 -14.08 -14.21 3.27
CA GLU A 202 -15.26 -13.49 2.81
C GLU A 202 -16.34 -13.41 3.88
N GLN A 203 -16.61 -14.53 4.59
CA GLN A 203 -17.54 -14.54 5.72
C GLN A 203 -17.05 -13.66 6.88
N GLY A 204 -15.76 -13.73 7.21
CA GLY A 204 -15.14 -12.90 8.24
C GLY A 204 -15.25 -11.41 7.91
N PHE A 205 -14.93 -11.04 6.67
CA PHE A 205 -15.06 -9.66 6.19
C PHE A 205 -16.50 -9.17 6.23
N LYS A 206 -17.46 -9.98 5.76
CA LYS A 206 -18.89 -9.64 5.81
C LYS A 206 -19.35 -9.41 7.25
N THR A 207 -18.96 -10.27 8.17
CA THR A 207 -19.29 -10.14 9.59
C THR A 207 -18.70 -8.85 10.19
N GLN A 208 -17.43 -8.54 9.90
CA GLN A 208 -16.80 -7.30 10.37
C GLN A 208 -17.46 -6.06 9.76
N PHE A 209 -17.84 -6.11 8.48
CA PHE A 209 -18.54 -5.03 7.80
C PHE A 209 -19.93 -4.78 8.39
N ASP A 210 -20.69 -5.85 8.64
CA ASP A 210 -22.01 -5.76 9.28
C ASP A 210 -21.88 -5.17 10.70
N GLN A 211 -20.91 -5.63 11.50
CA GLN A 211 -20.63 -5.05 12.83
C GLN A 211 -20.24 -3.57 12.76
N PHE A 212 -19.40 -3.18 11.79
CA PHE A 212 -19.00 -1.80 11.59
C PHE A 212 -20.19 -0.92 11.20
N LYS A 213 -21.04 -1.41 10.31
CA LYS A 213 -22.28 -0.74 9.89
C LYS A 213 -23.24 -0.54 11.06
N ASP A 214 -23.44 -1.57 11.89
CA ASP A 214 -24.30 -1.50 13.07
C ASP A 214 -23.74 -0.51 14.10
N LYS A 215 -22.41 -0.51 14.30
CA LYS A 215 -21.74 0.45 15.17
C LYS A 215 -21.91 1.89 14.68
N ILE A 216 -21.63 2.18 13.41
CA ILE A 216 -21.83 3.51 12.84
C ILE A 216 -23.29 3.95 12.96
N THR A 217 -24.23 3.04 12.67
CA THR A 217 -25.66 3.35 12.75
C THR A 217 -26.05 3.71 14.19
N THR A 218 -25.52 2.97 15.17
CA THR A 218 -25.74 3.24 16.59
C THR A 218 -25.10 4.56 17.01
N ASP A 219 -23.84 4.81 16.65
CA ASP A 219 -23.10 6.03 16.98
C ASP A 219 -23.76 7.28 16.36
N ILE A 220 -24.23 7.20 15.12
CA ILE A 220 -24.99 8.28 14.48
C ILE A 220 -26.31 8.53 15.24
N LYS A 221 -27.03 7.46 15.60
CA LYS A 221 -28.30 7.59 16.31
C LYS A 221 -28.10 8.23 17.69
N THR A 222 -27.08 7.80 18.44
CA THR A 222 -26.79 8.39 19.75
C THR A 222 -26.36 9.86 19.64
N LEU A 223 -25.57 10.22 18.63
CA LEU A 223 -25.23 11.63 18.36
C LEU A 223 -26.46 12.48 18.01
N ILE A 224 -27.36 11.96 17.16
CA ILE A 224 -28.61 12.65 16.82
C ILE A 224 -29.48 12.84 18.07
N ASP A 225 -29.65 11.80 18.89
CA ASP A 225 -30.47 11.86 20.10
C ASP A 225 -29.86 12.83 21.14
N ALA A 226 -28.53 12.82 21.30
CA ALA A 226 -27.82 13.77 22.15
C ALA A 226 -27.96 15.22 21.65
N GLN A 227 -27.80 15.45 20.35
CA GLN A 227 -27.96 16.78 19.75
C GLN A 227 -29.41 17.28 19.85
N LYS A 228 -30.39 16.40 19.64
CA LYS A 228 -31.81 16.73 19.81
C LYS A 228 -32.13 17.13 21.24
N THR A 229 -31.57 16.42 22.22
CA THR A 229 -31.73 16.75 23.64
C THR A 229 -31.08 18.09 23.96
N ALA A 230 -29.83 18.31 23.56
CA ALA A 230 -29.13 19.58 23.77
C ALA A 230 -29.85 20.78 23.09
N MET A 231 -30.40 20.58 21.89
CA MET A 231 -31.17 21.60 21.19
C MET A 231 -32.49 21.91 21.90
N SER A 232 -33.18 20.88 22.41
CA SER A 232 -34.41 21.04 23.20
C SER A 232 -34.12 21.82 24.48
N ASP A 233 -33.04 21.48 25.20
CA ASP A 233 -32.64 22.15 26.43
C ASP A 233 -32.24 23.61 26.16
N LEU A 234 -31.47 23.87 25.11
CA LEU A 234 -31.10 25.24 24.71
C LEU A 234 -32.34 26.07 24.33
N SER A 235 -33.29 25.48 23.60
CA SER A 235 -34.55 26.14 23.26
C SER A 235 -35.38 26.46 24.49
N ALA A 236 -35.43 25.56 25.47
CA ALA A 236 -36.12 25.79 26.74
C ALA A 236 -35.47 26.94 27.52
N GLN A 237 -34.13 26.94 27.64
CA GLN A 237 -33.37 27.99 28.32
C GLN A 237 -33.52 29.36 27.63
N LEU A 238 -33.49 29.41 26.30
CA LEU A 238 -33.72 30.64 25.54
C LEU A 238 -35.16 31.15 25.74
N SER A 239 -36.15 30.26 25.75
CA SER A 239 -37.54 30.64 26.02
C SER A 239 -37.72 31.21 27.43
N GLU A 240 -37.14 30.56 28.44
CA GLU A 240 -37.19 31.02 29.83
C GLU A 240 -36.46 32.34 30.02
N SER A 241 -35.26 32.47 29.46
CA SER A 241 -34.48 33.71 29.48
C SER A 241 -35.22 34.84 28.76
N GLY A 242 -35.83 34.55 27.60
CA GLY A 242 -36.65 35.50 26.86
C GLY A 242 -37.86 35.98 27.67
N LYS A 243 -38.60 35.06 28.32
CA LYS A 243 -39.71 35.41 29.21
C LYS A 243 -39.25 36.29 30.37
N LYS A 244 -38.12 35.97 30.99
CA LYS A 244 -37.55 36.76 32.07
C LYS A 244 -37.19 38.18 31.62
N ILE A 245 -36.53 38.33 30.48
CA ILE A 245 -36.19 39.64 29.91
C ILE A 245 -37.44 40.45 29.60
N ILE A 246 -38.46 39.83 28.98
CA ILE A 246 -39.73 40.51 28.68
C ILE A 246 -40.40 40.98 29.97
N SER A 247 -40.47 40.13 31.00
CA SER A 247 -41.03 40.49 32.31
C SER A 247 -40.26 41.65 32.96
N ASP A 248 -38.93 41.65 32.88
CA ASP A 248 -38.10 42.73 33.40
C ASP A 248 -38.32 44.05 32.61
N MET A 249 -38.51 43.96 31.30
CA MET A 249 -38.82 45.11 30.44
C MET A 249 -40.22 45.69 30.74
N GLU A 250 -41.22 44.86 30.95
CA GLU A 250 -42.57 45.29 31.36
C GLU A 250 -42.52 46.00 32.73
N GLY A 251 -41.80 45.44 33.70
CA GLY A 251 -41.61 46.08 35.00
C GLY A 251 -40.92 47.46 34.91
N LYS A 252 -39.90 47.60 34.04
CA LYS A 252 -39.25 48.89 33.79
C LYS A 252 -40.15 49.89 33.08
N LYS A 253 -41.01 49.44 32.17
CA LYS A 253 -42.00 50.29 31.48
C LYS A 253 -43.01 50.87 32.48
N ASP A 254 -43.52 50.06 33.40
CA ASP A 254 -44.47 50.51 34.43
C ASP A 254 -43.82 51.50 35.41
N ALA A 255 -42.57 51.27 35.78
CA ALA A 255 -41.80 52.22 36.59
C ALA A 255 -41.61 53.57 35.87
N ALA A 256 -41.28 53.54 34.57
CA ALA A 256 -41.14 54.76 33.77
C ALA A 256 -42.47 55.52 33.62
N ALA A 257 -43.60 54.81 33.45
CA ALA A 257 -44.94 55.42 33.38
C ALA A 257 -45.31 56.17 34.68
N LYS A 258 -45.00 55.60 35.86
CA LYS A 258 -45.25 56.25 37.15
C LYS A 258 -44.40 57.49 37.39
N VAL A 259 -43.15 57.52 36.92
CA VAL A 259 -42.27 58.69 37.06
C VAL A 259 -42.75 59.85 36.17
N LEU A 260 -43.26 59.56 34.96
CA LEU A 260 -43.75 60.57 34.03
C LEU A 260 -45.02 61.30 34.56
N ASP A 261 -45.94 60.54 35.16
CA ASP A 261 -47.23 61.03 35.70
C ASP A 261 -47.03 61.96 36.92
N VAL A 262 -46.08 61.64 37.80
CA VAL A 262 -45.77 62.45 38.99
C VAL A 262 -44.97 63.72 38.65
N SER A 263 -44.16 63.69 37.59
CA SER A 263 -43.25 64.80 37.26
C SER A 263 -43.93 65.96 36.50
N THR A 264 -45.01 65.72 35.76
CA THR A 264 -45.65 66.76 34.93
C THR A 264 -46.53 67.73 35.72
N ASN A 265 -47.17 67.30 36.81
CA ASN A 265 -48.11 68.16 37.57
C ASN A 265 -47.43 69.07 38.62
N VAL A 266 -46.26 68.69 39.16
CA VAL A 266 -45.57 69.45 40.23
C VAL A 266 -44.52 70.42 39.68
N ALA A 267 -43.93 70.14 38.52
CA ALA A 267 -42.80 70.93 38.00
C ALA A 267 -43.21 72.35 37.53
N VAL A 268 -44.38 72.51 36.89
CA VAL A 268 -44.76 73.78 36.25
C VAL A 268 -45.26 74.81 37.26
N SER A 269 -46.02 74.40 38.29
CA SER A 269 -46.53 75.32 39.34
C SER A 269 -45.49 75.63 40.42
N GLY A 270 -44.58 74.71 40.72
CA GLY A 270 -43.47 74.90 41.66
C GLY A 270 -42.41 75.90 41.17
N GLY A 271 -42.13 75.90 39.85
CA GLY A 271 -41.15 76.81 39.24
C GLY A 271 -41.49 78.28 39.44
N TYR A 272 -42.69 78.72 39.02
CA TYR A 272 -43.11 80.13 39.15
C TYR A 272 -43.21 80.61 40.61
N GLY A 273 -43.54 79.72 41.55
CA GLY A 273 -43.54 80.06 42.97
C GLY A 273 -42.16 80.36 43.52
N LYS A 274 -41.14 79.60 43.10
CA LYS A 274 -39.75 79.83 43.49
C LYS A 274 -39.22 81.15 42.93
N TYR A 275 -39.50 81.45 41.66
CA TYR A 275 -39.09 82.73 41.05
C TYR A 275 -39.80 83.93 41.70
N ALA A 276 -41.10 83.84 41.97
CA ALA A 276 -41.82 84.90 42.69
C ALA A 276 -41.20 85.17 44.07
N ALA A 277 -40.86 84.12 44.84
CA ALA A 277 -40.24 84.29 46.15
C ALA A 277 -38.86 84.96 46.09
N GLN A 278 -38.05 84.62 45.08
CA GLN A 278 -36.73 85.24 44.88
C GLN A 278 -36.86 86.73 44.53
N GLU A 279 -37.77 87.09 43.61
CA GLU A 279 -38.03 88.47 43.23
C GLU A 279 -38.57 89.31 44.40
N ARG A 280 -39.42 88.73 45.25
CA ARG A 280 -39.89 89.38 46.48
C ARG A 280 -38.75 89.75 47.43
N ILE A 281 -37.85 88.80 47.68
CA ILE A 281 -36.71 89.00 48.58
C ILE A 281 -35.81 90.10 48.02
N ALA A 282 -35.51 90.07 46.71
CA ALA A 282 -34.73 91.12 46.06
C ALA A 282 -35.38 92.51 46.21
N ALA A 283 -36.71 92.60 46.00
CA ALA A 283 -37.47 93.83 46.18
C ALA A 283 -37.42 94.35 47.64
N GLU A 284 -37.61 93.48 48.63
CA GLU A 284 -37.57 93.85 50.05
C GLU A 284 -36.17 94.30 50.49
N VAL A 285 -35.10 93.62 50.04
CA VAL A 285 -33.71 94.01 50.34
C VAL A 285 -33.40 95.39 49.76
N LEU A 286 -33.73 95.65 48.50
CA LEU A 286 -33.50 96.95 47.86
C LEU A 286 -34.31 98.07 48.54
N ARG A 287 -35.53 97.77 49.01
CA ARG A 287 -36.33 98.72 49.78
C ARG A 287 -35.69 99.07 51.12
N VAL A 288 -35.14 98.08 51.82
CA VAL A 288 -34.42 98.32 53.08
C VAL A 288 -33.16 99.16 52.83
N VAL A 289 -32.40 98.87 51.78
CA VAL A 289 -31.24 99.68 51.38
C VAL A 289 -31.65 101.12 51.09
N ALA A 290 -32.72 101.34 50.33
CA ALA A 290 -33.24 102.69 50.07
C ALA A 290 -33.66 103.42 51.35
N LEU A 291 -34.34 102.75 52.29
CA LEU A 291 -34.74 103.33 53.57
C LEU A 291 -33.55 103.70 54.44
N VAL A 292 -32.47 102.91 54.44
CA VAL A 292 -31.23 103.22 55.16
C VAL A 292 -30.60 104.50 54.60
N PHE A 293 -30.49 104.65 53.27
CA PHE A 293 -29.97 105.87 52.66
C PHE A 293 -30.86 107.09 52.92
N MET A 294 -32.19 106.95 52.84
CA MET A 294 -33.12 108.03 53.18
C MET A 294 -33.03 108.42 54.67
N GLY A 295 -32.89 107.44 55.57
CA GLY A 295 -32.66 107.68 56.99
C GLY A 295 -31.35 108.43 57.25
N ALA A 296 -30.26 108.04 56.56
CA ALA A 296 -28.98 108.74 56.63
C ALA A 296 -29.07 110.19 56.14
N LEU A 297 -29.85 110.46 55.08
CA LEU A 297 -30.14 111.82 54.62
C LEU A 297 -30.87 112.66 55.66
N ILE A 298 -31.89 112.09 56.34
CA ILE A 298 -32.63 112.79 57.39
C ILE A 298 -31.74 113.06 58.60
N CYS A 299 -30.93 112.08 59.04
CA CYS A 299 -29.97 112.27 60.13
C CYS A 299 -28.91 113.33 59.79
N GLY A 300 -28.38 113.31 58.56
CA GLY A 300 -27.47 114.34 58.06
C GLY A 300 -28.12 115.72 58.07
N ALA A 301 -29.35 115.83 57.59
CA ALA A 301 -30.12 117.08 57.62
C ALA A 301 -30.33 117.59 59.05
N TYR A 302 -30.71 116.72 60.00
CA TYR A 302 -30.87 117.08 61.40
C TYR A 302 -29.56 117.63 62.01
N LYS A 303 -28.44 116.93 61.80
CA LYS A 303 -27.13 117.40 62.26
C LYS A 303 -26.74 118.75 61.67
N THR A 304 -27.08 119.01 60.40
CA THR A 304 -26.82 120.33 59.81
C THR A 304 -27.65 121.46 60.43
N ILE A 305 -28.87 121.18 60.88
CA ILE A 305 -29.74 122.16 61.56
C ILE A 305 -29.23 122.47 62.97
N GLU A 306 -28.76 121.46 63.72
CA GLU A 306 -28.17 121.61 65.05
C GLU A 306 -26.92 122.51 65.03
N VAL A 307 -26.04 122.34 64.03
CA VAL A 307 -24.85 123.17 63.84
C VAL A 307 -25.22 124.59 63.40
N ALA A 308 -26.23 124.75 62.55
CA ALA A 308 -26.68 126.06 62.07
C ALA A 308 -27.28 126.94 63.18
N LEU A 309 -27.86 126.35 64.24
CA LEU A 309 -28.38 127.10 65.39
C LEU A 309 -27.30 127.71 66.28
N HIS A 310 -26.05 127.24 66.19
CA HIS A 310 -24.92 127.70 67.02
C HIS A 310 -23.93 128.61 66.28
N VAL A 311 -24.15 128.89 64.98
CA VAL A 311 -23.24 129.68 64.14
C VAL A 311 -24.02 130.75 63.37
N THR A 312 -23.67 132.02 63.58
CA THR A 312 -24.38 133.20 63.01
C THR A 312 -23.83 133.68 61.66
N ALA A 313 -22.92 132.95 61.01
CA ALA A 313 -22.40 133.27 59.68
C ALA A 313 -22.64 132.13 58.68
N ILE A 314 -23.11 132.47 57.47
CA ILE A 314 -23.31 131.51 56.38
C ILE A 314 -21.94 131.13 55.79
N ASP A 315 -21.47 129.92 56.08
CA ASP A 315 -20.25 129.37 55.49
C ASP A 315 -20.57 128.62 54.18
N TRP A 316 -20.12 129.18 53.05
CA TRP A 316 -20.31 128.60 51.73
C TRP A 316 -19.68 127.20 51.59
N LYS A 317 -18.62 126.90 52.37
CA LYS A 317 -17.97 125.58 52.38
C LYS A 317 -18.88 124.52 52.99
N LEU A 318 -19.59 124.86 54.08
CA LEU A 318 -20.52 123.94 54.75
C LEU A 318 -21.69 123.58 53.84
N LEU A 319 -22.17 124.55 53.06
CA LEU A 319 -23.25 124.35 52.10
C LEU A 319 -22.83 123.45 50.93
N ALA A 320 -21.61 123.62 50.40
CA ALA A 320 -21.06 122.76 49.35
C ALA A 320 -20.88 121.31 49.82
N ILE A 321 -20.35 121.10 51.04
CA ILE A 321 -20.20 119.76 51.64
C ILE A 321 -21.58 119.10 51.84
N ARG A 322 -22.60 119.86 52.26
CA ARG A 322 -23.98 119.36 52.40
C ARG A 322 -24.57 118.94 51.07
N ALA A 323 -24.40 119.73 50.01
CA ALA A 323 -24.88 119.40 48.68
C ALA A 323 -24.24 118.10 48.16
N ILE A 324 -22.91 117.97 48.26
CA ILE A 324 -22.18 116.77 47.85
C ILE A 324 -22.65 115.55 48.65
N THR A 325 -22.75 115.66 49.98
CA THR A 325 -23.19 114.55 50.84
C THR A 325 -24.62 114.12 50.52
N THR A 326 -25.51 115.08 50.22
CA THR A 326 -26.90 114.79 49.83
C THR A 326 -26.95 114.05 48.49
N PHE A 327 -26.19 114.49 47.48
CA PHE A 327 -26.18 113.82 46.18
C PHE A 327 -25.58 112.41 46.26
N THR A 328 -24.49 112.23 47.01
CA THR A 328 -23.86 110.91 47.19
C THR A 328 -24.78 109.89 47.84
N LEU A 329 -25.66 110.32 48.76
CA LEU A 329 -26.63 109.44 49.41
C LEU A 329 -27.96 109.31 48.63
N ALA A 330 -28.40 110.36 47.93
CA ALA A 330 -29.69 110.37 47.22
C ALA A 330 -29.70 109.54 45.94
N ILE A 331 -28.60 109.52 45.17
CA ILE A 331 -28.50 108.75 43.92
C ILE A 331 -28.70 107.24 44.16
N PRO A 332 -27.94 106.58 45.06
CA PRO A 332 -28.14 105.15 45.32
C PRO A 332 -29.49 104.86 45.97
N ALA A 333 -30.03 105.77 46.80
CA ALA A 333 -31.37 105.62 47.36
C ALA A 333 -32.45 105.58 46.25
N PHE A 334 -32.38 106.51 45.31
CA PHE A 334 -33.34 106.60 44.21
C PHE A 334 -33.27 105.39 43.28
N TYR A 335 -32.05 104.95 42.95
CA TYR A 335 -31.84 103.73 42.17
C TYR A 335 -32.41 102.50 42.88
N ALA A 336 -32.13 102.32 44.17
CA ALA A 336 -32.62 101.20 44.94
C ALA A 336 -34.16 101.16 45.05
N VAL A 337 -34.83 102.30 45.19
CA VAL A 337 -36.32 102.36 45.15
C VAL A 337 -36.85 101.91 43.80
N ARG A 338 -36.24 102.39 42.71
CA ARG A 338 -36.69 102.09 41.35
C ARG A 338 -36.51 100.62 41.02
N GLU A 339 -35.35 100.06 41.33
CA GLU A 339 -35.06 98.65 41.09
C GLU A 339 -35.91 97.74 41.98
N SER A 340 -36.14 98.13 43.24
CA SER A 340 -37.10 97.44 44.13
C SER A 340 -38.51 97.36 43.52
N ASN A 341 -38.99 98.46 42.93
CA ASN A 341 -40.31 98.49 42.31
C ASN A 341 -40.39 97.59 41.06
N LYS A 342 -39.30 97.51 40.27
CA LYS A 342 -39.19 96.61 39.13
C LYS A 342 -39.34 95.15 39.56
N HIS A 343 -38.58 94.73 40.56
CA HIS A 343 -38.68 93.37 41.12
C HIS A 343 -40.08 93.07 41.68
N ARG A 344 -40.76 94.05 42.29
CA ARG A 344 -42.11 93.85 42.84
C ARG A 344 -43.18 93.64 41.75
N ILE A 345 -43.05 94.32 40.60
CA ILE A 345 -43.93 94.10 39.45
C ILE A 345 -43.73 92.69 38.89
N THR A 346 -42.47 92.26 38.78
CA THR A 346 -42.10 90.91 38.32
C THR A 346 -42.60 89.83 39.29
N GLU A 347 -42.44 90.02 40.61
CA GLU A 347 -42.98 89.15 41.66
C GLU A 347 -44.50 88.94 41.47
N HIS A 348 -45.27 90.02 41.39
CA HIS A 348 -46.73 89.93 41.28
C HIS A 348 -47.17 89.18 40.02
N ARG A 349 -46.44 89.33 38.91
CA ARG A 349 -46.70 88.57 37.68
C ARG A 349 -46.44 87.08 37.88
N TYR A 350 -45.28 86.71 38.41
CA TYR A 350 -44.97 85.29 38.66
C TYR A 350 -45.90 84.66 39.68
N ARG A 351 -46.30 85.40 40.72
CA ARG A 351 -47.25 84.91 41.71
C ARG A 351 -48.65 84.73 41.10
N LYS A 352 -49.07 85.65 40.23
CA LYS A 352 -50.33 85.52 39.49
C LYS A 352 -50.30 84.31 38.55
N MET A 353 -49.24 84.11 37.78
CA MET A 353 -49.07 82.93 36.94
C MET A 353 -49.08 81.64 37.77
N GLN A 354 -48.39 81.61 38.91
CA GLN A 354 -48.40 80.48 39.82
C GLN A 354 -49.82 80.14 40.28
N LEU A 355 -50.58 81.14 40.73
CA LEU A 355 -51.95 80.96 41.22
C LEU A 355 -52.90 80.56 40.09
N GLU A 356 -52.77 81.17 38.91
CA GLU A 356 -53.57 80.81 37.74
C GLU A 356 -53.27 79.36 37.32
N LEU A 357 -52.01 78.97 37.17
CA LEU A 357 -51.61 77.59 36.84
C LEU A 357 -52.05 76.57 37.90
N ALA A 358 -51.94 76.91 39.18
CA ALA A 358 -52.40 76.04 40.26
C ALA A 358 -53.92 75.93 40.35
N ALA A 359 -54.66 76.97 39.93
CA ALA A 359 -56.11 77.00 40.00
C ALA A 359 -56.79 76.45 38.73
N ILE A 360 -56.11 76.43 37.58
CA ILE A 360 -56.69 75.99 36.30
C ILE A 360 -57.27 74.57 36.40
N ASP A 361 -56.55 73.62 36.99
CA ASP A 361 -57.01 72.22 37.02
C ASP A 361 -58.29 72.03 37.86
N PRO A 362 -58.40 72.55 39.11
CA PRO A 362 -59.65 72.51 39.87
C PRO A 362 -60.85 73.15 39.16
N TYR A 363 -60.66 74.24 38.41
CA TYR A 363 -61.75 74.92 37.69
C TYR A 363 -62.15 74.20 36.39
N LEU A 364 -61.20 73.52 35.73
CA LEU A 364 -61.44 72.79 34.50
C LEU A 364 -62.13 71.43 34.73
N GLU A 365 -61.99 70.85 35.92
CA GLU A 365 -62.55 69.55 36.28
C GLU A 365 -64.08 69.55 36.28
N LEU A 366 -64.69 70.69 36.63
CA LEU A 366 -66.15 70.89 36.69
C LEU A 366 -66.82 71.11 35.32
N LEU A 367 -66.06 71.20 34.22
CA LEU A 367 -66.56 71.50 32.88
C LEU A 367 -66.61 70.25 31.98
N GLU A 368 -67.58 70.22 31.06
CA GLU A 368 -67.68 69.22 29.98
C GLU A 368 -66.39 69.15 29.14
N LYS A 369 -66.04 67.94 28.71
CA LYS A 369 -64.73 67.60 28.12
C LYS A 369 -64.36 68.48 26.91
N GLU A 370 -65.33 68.80 26.06
CA GLU A 370 -65.10 69.60 24.85
C GLU A 370 -64.77 71.08 25.15
N LYS A 371 -65.45 71.68 26.16
CA LYS A 371 -65.16 73.05 26.61
C LYS A 371 -63.81 73.13 27.32
N ARG A 372 -63.41 72.05 28.01
CA ARG A 372 -62.12 71.93 28.70
C ARG A 372 -60.95 72.04 27.71
N GLU A 373 -61.02 71.33 26.59
CA GLU A 373 -60.00 71.34 25.54
C GLU A 373 -59.84 72.73 24.92
N GLN A 374 -60.97 73.39 24.58
CA GLN A 374 -60.95 74.74 24.00
C GLN A 374 -60.36 75.79 24.94
N ILE A 375 -60.66 75.71 26.24
CA ILE A 375 -60.11 76.62 27.24
C ILE A 375 -58.60 76.37 27.41
N LYS A 376 -58.13 75.12 27.40
CA LYS A 376 -56.69 74.81 27.45
C LYS A 376 -55.93 75.41 26.27
N VAL A 377 -56.48 75.33 25.05
CA VAL A 377 -55.86 75.98 23.87
C VAL A 377 -55.77 77.50 24.06
N LYS A 378 -56.87 78.17 24.42
CA LYS A 378 -56.88 79.63 24.66
C LYS A 378 -55.93 80.07 25.78
N LEU A 379 -55.82 79.29 26.85
CA LEU A 379 -54.91 79.59 27.95
C LEU A 379 -53.45 79.39 27.53
N SER A 380 -53.16 78.34 26.74
CA SER A 380 -51.80 78.08 26.25
C SER A 380 -51.29 79.25 25.39
N GLU A 381 -52.10 79.78 24.47
CA GLU A 381 -51.75 80.97 23.69
C GLU A 381 -51.48 82.17 24.60
N ARG A 382 -52.30 82.37 25.63
CA ARG A 382 -52.17 83.51 26.54
C ARG A 382 -50.96 83.44 27.47
N PHE A 383 -50.54 82.25 27.90
CA PHE A 383 -49.42 82.09 28.84
C PHE A 383 -48.06 82.03 28.14
N PHE A 384 -47.99 81.43 26.95
CA PHE A 384 -46.71 81.21 26.27
C PHE A 384 -46.37 82.25 25.20
N ALA A 385 -47.33 83.08 24.74
CA ALA A 385 -47.10 84.09 23.70
C ALA A 385 -46.93 85.53 24.23
N GLN A 386 -46.69 85.74 25.54
CA GLN A 386 -46.47 87.09 26.05
C GLN A 386 -45.04 87.56 25.75
N PRO A 387 -44.86 88.72 25.08
CA PRO A 387 -43.53 89.28 24.85
C PRO A 387 -42.85 89.60 26.19
N GLU A 388 -41.56 89.28 26.30
CA GLU A 388 -40.72 89.74 27.40
C GLU A 388 -40.78 91.27 27.48
N ILE A 389 -40.65 91.81 28.70
CA ILE A 389 -40.83 93.24 28.97
C ILE A 389 -39.87 94.04 28.07
N SER A 390 -40.41 94.70 27.05
CA SER A 390 -39.76 95.82 26.40
C SER A 390 -39.62 96.94 27.43
N ASP A 391 -38.41 97.46 27.62
CA ASP A 391 -38.04 98.60 28.46
C ASP A 391 -38.72 99.92 28.02
N SER A 392 -40.05 99.98 27.96
CA SER A 392 -40.79 101.10 27.35
C SER A 392 -41.78 101.79 28.28
N ALA A 393 -41.62 101.65 29.59
CA ALA A 393 -42.37 102.45 30.57
C ALA A 393 -41.56 102.67 31.85
N THR A 394 -40.45 103.40 31.75
CA THR A 394 -39.93 104.34 32.78
C THR A 394 -38.60 104.95 32.34
N ASP A 395 -38.37 105.24 31.05
CA ASP A 395 -37.37 106.25 30.68
C ASP A 395 -37.83 107.61 31.24
N VAL A 396 -37.49 107.90 32.50
CA VAL A 396 -37.21 109.28 32.86
C VAL A 396 -35.73 109.42 32.59
N ASP A 397 -35.52 110.04 31.43
CA ASP A 397 -34.34 110.70 30.94
C ASP A 397 -33.32 110.98 32.05
N ALA A 398 -32.03 110.76 31.78
CA ALA A 398 -30.96 111.33 32.58
C ALA A 398 -31.20 112.85 32.83
N GLY A 399 -31.98 113.49 31.94
CA GLY A 399 -32.63 114.79 32.10
C GLY A 399 -33.42 115.01 33.41
N SER A 400 -34.13 114.04 34.00
CA SER A 400 -34.90 114.26 35.24
C SER A 400 -34.02 114.27 36.51
N LEU A 401 -32.99 113.42 36.57
CA LEU A 401 -31.96 113.51 37.61
C LEU A 401 -31.13 114.78 37.43
N LEU A 402 -30.77 115.13 36.19
CA LEU A 402 -30.12 116.40 35.87
C LEU A 402 -31.02 117.60 36.17
N ASP A 403 -32.33 117.52 35.99
CA ASP A 403 -33.27 118.60 36.28
C ASP A 403 -33.44 118.77 37.79
N ILE A 404 -33.49 117.69 38.58
CA ILE A 404 -33.47 117.76 40.04
C ILE A 404 -32.13 118.35 40.52
N ILE A 405 -31.00 117.91 39.96
CA ILE A 405 -29.67 118.48 40.26
C ILE A 405 -29.64 119.97 39.87
N ARG A 406 -30.13 120.34 38.69
CA ARG A 406 -30.17 121.71 38.17
C ARG A 406 -31.08 122.60 39.01
N GLN A 407 -32.21 122.09 39.49
CA GLN A 407 -33.13 122.80 40.37
C GLN A 407 -32.51 123.02 41.75
N VAL A 408 -31.80 122.04 42.31
CA VAL A 408 -31.07 122.20 43.56
C VAL A 408 -29.89 123.18 43.40
N VAL A 409 -29.11 123.07 42.33
CA VAL A 409 -27.98 123.99 42.05
C VAL A 409 -28.44 125.42 41.80
N THR A 410 -29.54 125.63 41.06
CA THR A 410 -30.11 126.97 40.84
C THR A 410 -30.72 127.58 42.11
N THR A 411 -31.23 126.74 43.02
CA THR A 411 -31.71 127.20 44.33
C THR A 411 -30.55 127.57 45.26
N LEU A 412 -29.41 126.88 45.17
CA LEU A 412 -28.20 127.18 45.94
C LEU A 412 -27.41 128.39 45.42
N LEU A 413 -27.51 128.72 44.12
CA LEU A 413 -26.81 129.87 43.50
C LEU A 413 -27.61 131.18 43.48
N LYS A 414 -28.88 131.17 43.91
CA LYS A 414 -29.62 132.42 44.15
C LYS A 414 -29.23 132.98 45.52
N LYS A 415 -28.50 134.10 45.45
CA LYS A 415 -27.97 134.95 46.54
C LYS A 415 -28.82 135.04 47.79
#